data_AF-A0A811PNU3-F1
#
_entry.id   AF-A0A811PNU3-F1
#
_cell.length_a   1.000
_cell.length_b   1.000
_cell.length_c   1.000
_cell.angle_alpha   90.00
_cell.angle_beta   90.00
_cell.angle_gamma   90.00
#
_symmetry.space_group_name_H-M   'P 1'
#
loop_
_entity.id
_entity.type
_entity.pdbx_description
1 polymer ?
#
loop_
_entity_poly.entity_id
_entity_poly.type
_entity_poly.pdbx_seq_one_letter_code
_entity_poly.pdbx_strand_id
1 'polypeptide(L)' 'MAVILVVTRRELEHETHGFSESNVVGWGAYGAVYRERLTDGTTAAIKRLRLVHRQQGSISSTSR' A
#
# COMPACT_ATOMS: atom_id res chain seq x y z
N MET A 1 -4.05 -14.75 -13.13
CA MET A 1 -3.43 -13.74 -14.02
C MET A 1 -3.40 -12.43 -13.26
N ALA A 2 -2.23 -11.81 -13.11
CA ALA A 2 -2.11 -10.46 -12.56
C ALA A 2 -1.83 -9.52 -13.73
N VAL A 3 -2.60 -8.43 -13.85
CA VAL A 3 -2.38 -7.40 -14.87
C VAL A 3 -1.55 -6.31 -14.22
N ILE A 4 -0.44 -5.93 -14.87
CA ILE A 4 0.36 -4.77 -14.46
C ILE A 4 -0.23 -3.56 -15.16
N LEU A 5 -0.68 -2.58 -14.39
CA LEU A 5 -1.22 -1.32 -14.92
C LEU A 5 -0.16 -0.22 -14.78
N VAL A 6 0.08 0.51 -15.86
CA VAL A 6 0.90 1.73 -15.85
C VAL A 6 -0.02 2.92 -15.64
N VAL A 7 0.11 3.60 -14.51
CA VAL A 7 -0.71 4.75 -14.11
C VAL A 7 0.18 5.81 -13.46
N THR A 8 -0.21 7.07 -13.53
CA THR A 8 0.51 8.17 -12.88
C THR A 8 0.18 8.24 -11.39
N ARG A 9 1.08 8.86 -10.61
CA ARG A 9 0.81 9.12 -9.18
C ARG A 9 -0.45 9.96 -8.97
N ARG A 10 -0.68 10.96 -9.81
CA ARG A 10 -1.84 11.87 -9.69
C ARG A 10 -3.16 11.14 -9.90
N GLU A 11 -3.22 10.27 -10.90
CA GLU A 11 -4.39 9.41 -11.10
C GLU A 11 -4.60 8.52 -9.89
N LEU A 12 -3.54 7.87 -9.39
CA LEU A 12 -3.66 7.01 -8.21
C LEU A 12 -4.18 7.77 -6.98
N GLU A 13 -3.69 8.99 -6.74
CA GLU A 13 -4.16 9.85 -5.65
C GLU A 13 -5.61 10.31 -5.83
N HIS A 14 -6.02 10.64 -7.06
CA HIS A 14 -7.38 11.00 -7.39
C HIS A 14 -8.35 9.82 -7.16
N GLU A 15 -8.06 8.67 -7.77
CA GLU A 15 -8.91 7.48 -7.69
C GLU A 15 -8.97 6.92 -6.25
N THR A 16 -7.87 7.01 -5.49
CA THR A 16 -7.82 6.57 -4.08
C THR A 16 -8.30 7.61 -3.08
N HIS A 17 -8.81 8.76 -3.53
CA HIS A 17 -9.23 9.85 -2.67
C HIS A 17 -8.13 10.25 -1.65
N GLY A 18 -6.89 10.34 -2.13
CA GLY A 18 -5.71 10.61 -1.31
C GLY A 18 -5.26 9.43 -0.45
N PHE A 19 -5.53 8.19 -0.88
CA PHE A 19 -5.36 6.98 -0.06
C PHE A 19 -6.16 7.02 1.24
N SER A 20 -7.46 7.38 1.14
CA SER A 20 -8.35 7.42 2.29
C SER A 20 -8.41 6.07 3.00
N GLU A 21 -8.26 6.09 4.33
CA GLU A 21 -8.35 4.87 5.15
C GLU A 21 -9.74 4.20 5.06
N SER A 22 -10.78 4.97 4.68
CA SER A 22 -12.13 4.44 4.45
C SER A 22 -12.19 3.39 3.34
N ASN A 23 -11.21 3.39 2.42
CA ASN A 23 -11.19 2.52 1.24
C ASN A 23 -10.25 1.33 1.42
N VAL A 24 -9.65 1.18 2.61
CA VAL A 24 -8.78 0.06 2.93
C VAL A 24 -9.61 -1.22 3.07
N VAL A 25 -9.21 -2.24 2.32
CA VAL A 25 -9.82 -3.59 2.39
C VAL A 25 -8.93 -4.59 3.12
N GLY A 26 -7.68 -4.22 3.41
CA GLY A 26 -6.79 -5.07 4.19
C GLY A 26 -5.40 -4.49 4.41
N TRP A 27 -4.71 -5.08 5.37
CA TRP A 27 -3.33 -4.77 5.72
C TRP A 27 -2.46 -6.01 5.54
N GLY A 28 -1.33 -5.86 4.88
CA GLY A 28 -0.30 -6.89 4.80
C GLY A 28 1.03 -6.40 5.38
N ALA A 29 2.00 -7.31 5.49
CA ALA A 29 3.33 -7.03 6.05
C ALA A 29 4.05 -5.82 5.43
N TYR A 30 3.71 -5.48 4.19
CA TYR A 30 4.36 -4.41 3.43
C TYR A 30 3.47 -3.17 3.22
N GLY A 31 2.27 -3.12 3.80
CA GLY A 31 1.38 -1.95 3.70
C GLY A 31 -0.09 -2.27 3.46
N ALA A 32 -0.86 -1.24 3.13
CA ALA A 32 -2.31 -1.31 2.96
C ALA A 32 -2.72 -1.64 1.52
N VAL A 33 -3.86 -2.32 1.39
CA VAL A 33 -4.55 -2.58 0.13
C VAL A 33 -5.85 -1.78 0.12
N TYR A 34 -6.04 -0.98 -0.91
CA TYR A 34 -7.21 -0.14 -1.13
C TYR A 34 -8.05 -0.74 -2.26
N ARG A 35 -9.38 -0.68 -2.14
CA ARG A 35 -10.29 -1.03 -3.24
C ARG A 35 -10.78 0.24 -3.88
N GLU A 36 -10.48 0.43 -5.16
CA GLU A 36 -10.94 1.58 -5.91
C GLU A 36 -11.53 1.20 -7.26
N ARG A 37 -12.31 2.11 -7.82
CA ARG A 37 -12.78 2.04 -9.19
C ARG A 37 -12.03 3.10 -10.00
N LEU A 38 -11.27 2.67 -10.99
CA LEU A 38 -10.53 3.54 -11.90
C LEU A 38 -11.48 4.31 -12.83
N THR A 39 -10.96 5.34 -13.49
CA THR A 39 -11.75 6.22 -14.37
C THR A 39 -12.45 5.48 -15.51
N ASP A 40 -11.87 4.36 -15.98
CA ASP A 40 -12.44 3.50 -17.03
C ASP A 40 -13.54 2.54 -16.51
N GLY A 41 -13.86 2.60 -15.21
CA GLY A 41 -14.84 1.74 -14.54
C GLY A 41 -14.24 0.44 -13.98
N THR A 42 -12.97 0.14 -14.24
CA THR A 42 -12.30 -1.07 -13.75
C THR A 42 -12.16 -1.01 -12.23
N THR A 43 -12.62 -2.05 -11.53
CA THR A 43 -12.37 -2.19 -10.08
C THR A 43 -11.03 -2.86 -9.85
N ALA A 44 -10.17 -2.24 -9.04
CA ALA A 44 -8.82 -2.71 -8.79
C ALA A 44 -8.46 -2.69 -7.29
N ALA A 45 -7.54 -3.59 -6.91
CA ALA A 45 -6.88 -3.56 -5.62
C ALA A 45 -5.53 -2.83 -5.77
N ILE A 46 -5.38 -1.70 -5.08
CA ILE A 46 -4.17 -0.87 -5.12
C ILE A 46 -3.38 -1.13 -3.83
N LYS A 47 -2.16 -1.65 -3.94
CA LYS A 47 -1.29 -1.92 -2.79
C LYS A 47 -0.27 -0.81 -2.60
N ARG A 48 -0.39 -0.06 -1.51
CA ARG A 48 0.58 0.98 -1.14
C ARG A 48 1.66 0.40 -0.25
N LEU A 49 2.87 0.26 -0.81
CA LEU A 49 4.01 -0.29 -0.07
C LEU A 49 4.58 0.77 0.89
N ARG A 50 4.81 0.38 2.14
CA ARG A 50 5.59 1.15 3.11
C ARG A 50 7.05 0.73 3.00
N LEU A 51 7.96 1.69 2.88
CA LEU A 51 9.38 1.45 3.02
C LEU A 51 9.67 1.09 4.47
N VAL A 52 9.89 -0.20 4.74
CA VAL A 52 10.29 -0.67 6.07
C VAL A 52 11.80 -0.82 6.07
N HIS A 53 12.50 0.10 6.72
CA HIS A 53 13.93 -0.07 6.98
C HIS A 53 14.07 -1.08 8.12
N ARG A 54 14.50 -2.31 7.84
CA ARG A 54 14.89 -3.27 8.89
C ARG A 54 16.16 -2.74 9.56
N GLN A 55 16.04 -1.98 10.65
CA GLN A 55 17.12 -1.96 11.63
C GLN A 55 16.99 -3.25 12.44
N GLN A 56 17.84 -4.21 12.11
CA GLN A 56 17.86 -5.52 12.71
C GLN A 56 18.67 -5.44 14.02
N GLY A 57 17.97 -5.39 15.14
CA GLY A 57 18.44 -5.77 16.47
C GLY A 57 19.47 -4.86 17.16
N SER A 58 19.00 -3.97 18.05
CA SER A 58 19.79 -3.69 19.24
C SER A 58 19.69 -4.92 20.15
N ILE A 59 20.72 -5.78 20.13
CA ILE A 59 20.92 -6.75 21.19
C ILE A 59 21.27 -5.92 22.43
N SER A 60 20.28 -5.71 23.31
CA SER A 60 20.52 -5.26 24.66
C SER A 60 21.30 -6.36 25.38
N SER A 61 22.62 -6.21 25.44
CA SER A 61 23.49 -7.02 26.30
C SER A 61 23.12 -6.75 27.76
N THR A 62 22.22 -7.55 28.32
CA THR A 62 22.10 -7.68 29.77
C THR A 62 23.30 -8.49 30.24
N SER A 63 24.33 -7.78 30.72
CA SER A 63 25.38 -8.36 31.55
C SER A 63 24.72 -8.91 32.81
N ARG A 64 24.77 -10.24 32.98
CA ARG A 64 24.89 -10.81 34.32
C ARG A 64 26.34 -10.72 34.76
#